data_AF-A0A934NJH5-F1
#
_entry.id   AF-A0A934NJH5-F1
#
_cell.length_a   1.000
_cell.length_b   1.000
_cell.length_c   1.000
_cell.angle_alpha   90.00
_cell.angle_beta   90.00
_cell.angle_gamma   90.00
#
_symmetry.space_group_name_H-M   'P 1'
#
loop_
_entity.id
_entity.type
_entity.pdbx_description
1 polymer ?
#
loop_
_entity_poly.entity_id
_entity_poly.type
_entity_poly.pdbx_seq_one_letter_code
_entity_poly.pdbx_strand_id
1 'polypeptide(L)' 'MVDNVMWEGRVTGHLGAWAGRGRRLCHRNLVIFEVRGGLICTETIYPDFASIARALA' A
#
# COMPACT_ATOMS: atom_id res chain seq x y z
N MET A 1 -13.61 -10.14 2.98
CA MET A 1 -12.88 -10.67 1.79
C MET A 1 -11.42 -10.25 1.91
N VAL A 2 -10.49 -11.11 1.49
CA VAL A 2 -9.06 -10.80 1.48
C VAL A 2 -8.57 -10.80 0.04
N ASP A 3 -7.87 -9.75 -0.37
CA ASP A 3 -7.26 -9.64 -1.69
C ASP A 3 -5.78 -9.25 -1.57
N ASN A 4 -4.95 -9.79 -2.47
CA ASN A 4 -3.54 -9.46 -2.59
C ASN A 4 -3.31 -8.82 -3.95
N VAL A 5 -3.07 -7.51 -3.96
CA VAL A 5 -2.90 -6.74 -5.19
C VAL A 5 -1.48 -6.20 -5.31
N MET A 6 -0.99 -6.16 -6.54
CA MET A 6 0.22 -5.40 -6.88
C MET A 6 -0.17 -3.95 -7.14
N TRP A 7 0.44 -3.03 -6.41
CA TRP A 7 0.24 -1.60 -6.57
C TRP A 7 1.49 -0.97 -7.17
N GLU A 8 1.29 -0.13 -8.18
CA GLU A 8 2.34 0.69 -8.77
C GLU A 8 1.99 2.17 -8.59
N GLY A 9 2.97 2.96 -8.15
CA GLY A 9 2.78 4.39 -8.09
C GLY A 9 4.06 5.16 -7.83
N ARG A 10 3.89 6.42 -7.45
CA ARG A 10 4.97 7.39 -7.29
C ARG A 10 4.94 7.97 -5.88
N VAL A 11 6.07 7.92 -5.17
CA VAL A 11 6.18 8.57 -3.85
C VAL A 11 6.67 10.00 -4.06
N THR A 12 5.78 10.96 -3.89
CA THR A 12 6.07 12.39 -4.05
C THR A 12 6.48 13.07 -2.75
N GLY A 13 6.12 12.51 -1.60
CA GLY A 13 6.43 13.03 -0.27
C GLY A 13 7.48 12.21 0.47
N HIS A 14 7.29 12.08 1.79
CA HIS A 14 8.14 11.30 2.67
C HIS A 14 7.38 10.09 3.21
N LEU A 15 8.09 8.98 3.37
CA LEU A 15 7.63 7.83 4.11
C LEU A 15 8.55 7.63 5.30
N GLY A 16 8.13 8.05 6.50
CA GLY A 16 9.03 8.07 7.66
C GLY A 16 10.32 8.83 7.37
N ALA A 17 11.47 8.15 7.51
CA ALA A 17 12.79 8.72 7.25
C ALA A 17 13.17 8.79 5.75
N TRP A 18 12.41 8.16 4.85
CA TRP A 18 12.76 8.07 3.43
C TRP A 18 12.07 9.14 2.59
N ALA A 19 12.83 9.86 1.78
CA ALA A 19 12.30 10.85 0.84
C ALA A 19 11.97 10.21 -0.52
N GLY A 20 10.72 10.29 -0.95
CA GLY A 20 10.27 9.70 -2.20
C GLY A 20 10.86 10.34 -3.45
N ARG A 21 10.99 11.68 -3.47
CA ARG A 21 11.54 12.48 -4.60
C ARG A 21 10.97 12.11 -5.98
N GLY A 22 9.71 11.65 -6.03
CA GLY A 22 9.07 11.22 -7.27
C GLY A 22 9.52 9.84 -7.79
N ARG A 23 10.22 9.04 -6.97
CA ARG A 23 10.58 7.65 -7.32
C ARG A 23 9.31 6.83 -7.56
N ARG A 24 9.31 6.07 -8.65
CA ARG A 24 8.30 5.05 -8.92
C ARG A 24 8.64 3.81 -8.13
N LEU A 25 7.62 3.15 -7.58
CA LEU A 25 7.77 1.88 -6.90
C LEU A 25 6.56 0.99 -7.14
N CYS A 26 6.81 -0.31 -7.04
CA CYS A 26 5.82 -1.35 -7.16
C CYS A 26 5.92 -2.26 -5.94
N HIS A 27 4.82 -2.49 -5.23
CA HIS A 27 4.77 -3.31 -4.03
C HIS A 27 3.45 -4.05 -3.90
N ARG A 28 3.41 -5.05 -3.01
CA ARG A 28 2.19 -5.77 -2.67
C ARG A 28 1.41 -5.01 -1.59
N ASN A 29 0.09 -5.11 -1.68
CA ASN A 29 -0.85 -4.74 -0.63
C ASN A 29 -1.71 -5.95 -0.28
N LEU A 30 -1.85 -6.20 1.02
CA LEU A 30 -2.92 -7.02 1.55
C LEU A 30 -4.09 -6.09 1.86
N VAL A 31 -5.25 -6.33 1.23
CA VAL A 31 -6.46 -5.56 1.48
C VAL A 31 -7.49 -6.45 2.14
N ILE A 32 -8.01 -5.99 3.29
CA ILE A 32 -9.05 -6.67 4.05
C ILE A 32 -10.32 -5.83 4.00
N PHE A 33 -11.38 -6.43 3.48
CA PHE A 33 -12.71 -5.82 3.43
C PHE A 33 -13.63 -6.44 4.47
N GLU A 34 -14.28 -5.59 5.26
CA GLU A 34 -15.41 -5.96 6.09
C GLU A 34 -16.71 -5.70 5.32
N VAL A 35 -17.56 -6.72 5.23
CA VAL A 35 -18.83 -6.66 4.48
C VAL A 35 -19.98 -6.88 5.44
N ARG A 36 -20.97 -5.97 5.43
CA ARG A 36 -22.21 -6.06 6.23
C ARG A 36 -23.40 -5.74 5.33
N GLY A 37 -24.39 -6.63 5.31
CA GLY A 37 -25.58 -6.45 4.46
C GLY A 37 -25.27 -6.37 2.96
N GLY A 38 -24.18 -7.02 2.50
CA GLY A 38 -23.75 -6.98 1.09
C GLY A 38 -22.98 -5.73 0.68
N LEU A 39 -22.72 -4.79 1.61
CA LEU A 39 -21.95 -3.57 1.35
C LEU A 39 -20.60 -3.62 2.07
N ILE A 40 -19.57 -3.02 1.46
CA ILE A 40 -18.26 -2.82 2.09
C ILE A 40 -18.40 -1.69 3.11
N CYS A 41 -18.24 -2.00 4.40
CA CYS A 41 -18.28 -1.00 5.46
C CYS A 41 -16.88 -0.53 5.88
N THR A 42 -15.88 -1.38 5.75
CA THR A 42 -14.49 -1.08 6.11
C THR A 42 -13.54 -1.64 5.07
N GLU A 43 -12.54 -0.85 4.69
CA GLU A 43 -11.38 -1.27 3.91
C GLU A 43 -10.13 -1.01 4.73
N THR A 44 -9.29 -2.03 4.93
CA THR A 44 -7.99 -1.90 5.60
C THR A 44 -6.89 -2.37 4.67
N ILE A 45 -5.89 -1.52 4.45
CA ILE A 45 -4.79 -1.76 3.51
C ILE A 45 -3.50 -1.93 4.31
N TYR A 46 -2.81 -3.05 4.09
CA TYR A 46 -1.51 -3.36 4.67
C TYR A 46 -0.47 -3.40 3.54
N PRO A 47 0.28 -2.31 3.30
CA PRO A 47 1.33 -2.29 2.30
C PRO A 47 2.58 -3.01 2.78
N ASP A 48 3.33 -3.61 1.84
CA ASP A 48 4.66 -4.19 2.09
C ASP A 48 5.69 -3.07 2.35
N PHE A 49 5.66 -2.51 3.56
CA PHE A 49 6.53 -1.42 3.98
C PHE A 49 8.02 -1.76 3.89
N ALA A 50 8.39 -3.02 4.10
CA ALA A 50 9.78 -3.45 3.97
C ALA A 50 10.25 -3.35 2.51
N SER A 51 9.43 -3.77 1.55
CA SER A 51 9.71 -3.59 0.13
C SER A 51 9.82 -2.10 -0.24
N ILE A 52 8.88 -1.28 0.23
CA ILE A 52 8.87 0.16 -0.04
C ILE A 52 10.12 0.84 0.54
N ALA A 53 10.46 0.55 1.80
CA ALA A 53 11.63 1.12 2.46
C ALA A 53 12.93 0.75 1.72
N ARG A 54 13.09 -0.51 1.31
CA ARG A 54 14.24 -0.93 0.47
C ARG A 54 14.28 -0.21 -0.88
N ALA A 55 13.11 0.04 -1.47
CA ALA A 55 13.00 0.75 -2.73
C ALA A 55 13.19 2.28 -2.60
N LEU A 56 13.20 2.83 -1.39
CA LEU A 56 13.37 4.26 -1.11
C LEU A 56 14.68 4.61 -0.38
N ALA A 57 15.34 3.63 0.23
CA ALA A 57 16.76 3.72 0.60
C ALA A 57 17.63 4.02 -0.64
#